data_AF-A0AA40S8F7-F1
#
_entry.id   AF-A0AA40S8F7-F1
#
_cell.length_a   1.000
_cell.length_b   1.000
_cell.length_c   1.000
_cell.angle_alpha   90.00
_cell.angle_beta   90.00
_cell.angle_gamma   90.00
#
_symmetry.space_group_name_H-M   'P 1'
#
loop_
_entity.id
_entity.type
_entity.pdbx_description
1 polymer ?
#
loop_
_entity_poly.entity_id
_entity_poly.type
_entity_poly.pdbx_seq_one_letter_code
_entity_poly.pdbx_strand_id
1 'polypeptide(L)'
;MPLPGRHVPGAGPGDGLGGFPSGGFAPAGPGPGIPARPTVPPIVPAAPPWQRLTVGEPGPEFEARPPVGPFAYDCPDTECDGWSTPQLTVRFASVRGAKHRYYRQPRQDAARAAVHEPTGSTVFAVADGVSSASHAELGAAEACRAAVRRMLSLLSRQPGPLDLREVAQHAAARLCELARRDTGGREPGPGEVADRYATTLVFGVAYPDSTGCAVDIGRIGDSGAWLLDLAGGTYRALFETKTGSDSTVVSNEVHPLPEVPDPLPYAGVRPVPGQAVLIGTDGFGDPLGDGDGPVGALFARNLGAAEPPSPPWLAHLLDFSKETFDDDRTLLALWPRSGAAAP
;
A
#
# COMPACT_ATOMS: atom_id res chain seq x y z
N MET A 1 -12.56 -12.73 -56.01
CA MET A 1 -12.98 -12.59 -57.42
C MET A 1 -14.49 -12.35 -57.42
N PRO A 2 -15.02 -11.36 -58.17
CA PRO A 2 -14.94 -9.91 -57.88
C PRO A 2 -16.34 -9.20 -57.92
N LEU A 3 -16.54 -8.10 -57.15
CA LEU A 3 -16.84 -6.68 -57.55
C LEU A 3 -18.10 -6.44 -58.42
N PRO A 4 -18.76 -5.23 -58.47
CA PRO A 4 -18.24 -3.86 -58.25
C PRO A 4 -19.24 -2.92 -57.49
N GLY A 5 -19.08 -1.62 -57.28
CA GLY A 5 -18.06 -0.64 -57.63
C GLY A 5 -18.50 0.80 -57.25
N ARG A 6 -17.48 1.61 -56.93
CA ARG A 6 -17.32 3.08 -56.94
C ARG A 6 -18.42 3.96 -57.58
N HIS A 7 -18.68 5.14 -56.97
CA HIS A 7 -18.21 6.44 -57.51
C HIS A 7 -18.42 7.64 -56.56
N VAL A 8 -17.38 8.47 -56.44
CA VAL A 8 -17.33 9.89 -56.02
C VAL A 8 -16.99 10.68 -57.30
N PRO A 9 -17.59 11.86 -57.59
CA PRO A 9 -16.98 13.20 -57.31
C PRO A 9 -18.05 14.31 -57.08
N GLY A 10 -17.81 15.57 -56.71
CA GLY A 10 -16.64 16.44 -56.57
C GLY A 10 -17.08 17.92 -56.80
N ALA A 11 -16.31 18.89 -56.26
CA ALA A 11 -16.22 20.34 -56.60
C ALA A 11 -17.51 21.20 -56.57
N GLY A 12 -17.58 22.41 -56.02
CA GLY A 12 -16.66 23.55 -56.01
C GLY A 12 -17.53 24.85 -55.99
N PRO A 13 -16.94 26.04 -55.78
CA PRO A 13 -17.59 27.21 -55.18
C PRO A 13 -18.24 28.17 -56.19
N GLY A 14 -19.11 29.07 -55.71
CA GLY A 14 -19.75 30.11 -56.52
C GLY A 14 -20.06 31.37 -55.70
N ASP A 15 -19.53 32.48 -56.17
CA ASP A 15 -19.57 33.84 -55.65
C ASP A 15 -20.97 34.45 -55.50
N GLY A 16 -21.09 35.42 -54.58
CA GLY A 16 -22.25 36.29 -54.45
C GLY A 16 -21.89 37.62 -53.78
N LEU A 17 -21.30 38.53 -54.56
CA LEU A 17 -21.11 39.94 -54.21
C LEU A 17 -22.44 40.69 -54.26
N GLY A 18 -22.69 41.54 -53.25
CA GLY A 18 -23.69 42.60 -53.28
C GLY A 18 -23.32 43.73 -52.32
N GLY A 19 -22.85 44.87 -52.84
CA GLY A 19 -22.69 46.14 -52.12
C GLY A 19 -24.05 46.73 -51.72
N PHE A 20 -24.25 47.81 -50.96
CA PHE A 20 -23.52 49.03 -50.52
C PHE A 20 -24.34 49.54 -49.27
N PRO A 21 -24.06 50.67 -48.55
CA PRO A 21 -23.11 51.75 -48.80
C PRO A 21 -22.21 52.16 -47.62
N SER A 22 -21.20 52.93 -47.99
CA SER A 22 -20.26 53.69 -47.17
C SER A 22 -20.94 54.75 -46.29
N GLY A 23 -20.94 54.51 -44.98
CA GLY A 23 -21.20 55.51 -43.94
C GLY A 23 -19.92 55.79 -43.16
N GLY A 24 -19.46 57.05 -43.17
CA GLY A 24 -18.26 57.47 -42.46
C GLY A 24 -18.40 57.35 -40.95
N PHE A 25 -17.44 56.70 -40.31
CA PHE A 25 -17.23 56.77 -38.86
C PHE A 25 -15.92 57.50 -38.59
N ALA A 26 -16.04 58.59 -37.83
CA ALA A 26 -14.92 59.38 -37.30
C ALA A 26 -13.98 58.51 -36.44
N PRO A 27 -12.68 58.84 -36.33
CA PRO A 27 -11.75 58.11 -35.48
C PRO A 27 -12.19 58.21 -34.01
N ALA A 28 -12.48 57.06 -33.40
CA ALA A 28 -12.72 56.94 -31.97
C ALA A 28 -11.44 57.36 -31.22
N GLY A 29 -11.60 58.23 -30.21
CA GLY A 29 -10.52 58.67 -29.33
C GLY A 29 -9.87 57.49 -28.57
N PRO A 30 -8.71 57.72 -27.94
CA PRO A 30 -7.98 56.67 -27.24
C PRO A 30 -8.85 56.07 -26.14
N GLY A 31 -9.18 54.79 -26.28
CA GLY A 31 -9.91 54.04 -25.27
C GLY A 31 -9.12 53.99 -23.94
N PRO A 32 -9.81 53.83 -22.79
CA PRO A 32 -9.15 53.72 -21.50
C PRO A 32 -8.14 52.58 -21.54
N GLY A 33 -6.88 52.90 -21.18
CA GLY A 33 -5.76 51.98 -21.23
C GLY A 33 -6.05 50.70 -20.46
N ILE A 34 -5.82 49.56 -21.11
CA ILE A 34 -5.87 48.24 -20.47
C ILE A 34 -4.89 48.28 -19.28
N PRO A 35 -5.33 47.99 -18.04
CA PRO A 35 -4.43 47.98 -16.90
C PRO A 35 -3.30 46.98 -17.17
N ALA A 36 -2.07 47.41 -16.91
CA ALA A 36 -0.89 46.57 -17.10
C ALA A 36 -1.08 45.25 -16.35
N ARG A 37 -0.87 44.14 -17.07
CA ARG A 37 -0.94 42.80 -16.51
C ARG A 37 0.03 42.74 -15.32
N PRO A 38 -0.41 42.39 -14.10
CA PRO A 38 0.50 42.32 -12.97
C PRO A 38 1.67 41.42 -13.34
N THR A 39 2.88 41.95 -13.16
CA THR A 39 4.13 41.23 -13.40
C THR A 39 4.14 40.01 -12.50
N VAL A 40 4.00 38.82 -13.09
CA VAL A 40 4.18 37.55 -12.37
C VAL A 40 5.62 37.58 -11.83
N PRO A 41 5.82 37.48 -10.51
CA PRO A 41 7.17 37.40 -9.97
C PRO A 41 7.89 36.21 -10.60
N PRO A 42 9.21 36.31 -10.87
CA PRO A 42 9.95 35.21 -11.45
C PRO A 42 9.78 33.97 -10.55
N ILE A 43 9.24 32.91 -11.15
CA ILE A 43 9.19 31.60 -10.51
C ILE A 43 10.65 31.16 -10.35
N VAL A 44 11.20 31.33 -9.15
CA VAL A 44 12.40 30.58 -8.75
C VAL A 44 12.02 29.11 -8.92
N PRO A 45 12.80 28.28 -9.64
CA PRO A 45 12.49 26.87 -9.71
C PRO A 45 12.59 26.33 -8.28
N ALA A 46 11.43 26.13 -7.65
CA ALA A 46 11.35 25.31 -6.45
C ALA A 46 11.88 23.93 -6.83
N ALA A 47 12.49 23.23 -5.87
CA ALA A 47 12.78 21.81 -6.05
C ALA A 47 11.51 21.12 -6.58
N PRO A 48 11.62 20.24 -7.59
CA PRO A 48 10.45 19.61 -8.17
C PRO A 48 9.65 18.93 -7.04
N PRO A 49 8.35 19.23 -6.90
CA PRO A 49 7.55 18.63 -5.85
C PRO A 49 7.55 17.11 -6.06
N TRP A 50 7.57 16.35 -4.96
CA TRP A 50 7.53 14.87 -4.96
C TRP A 50 8.81 14.16 -5.45
N GLN A 51 9.97 14.81 -5.34
CA GLN A 51 11.23 14.10 -5.56
C GLN A 51 11.41 12.98 -4.53
N ARG A 52 11.80 11.80 -4.99
CA ARG A 52 12.07 10.61 -4.16
C ARG A 52 12.99 10.99 -2.98
N LEU A 53 12.54 10.69 -1.77
CA LEU A 53 13.33 10.96 -0.57
C LEU A 53 14.59 10.09 -0.56
N THR A 54 15.71 10.62 -0.08
CA THR A 54 16.95 9.85 0.13
C THR A 54 17.25 9.77 1.62
N VAL A 55 17.54 8.57 2.12
CA VAL A 55 17.84 8.31 3.54
C VAL A 55 19.21 7.65 3.68
N GLY A 56 20.24 8.48 3.94
CA GLY A 56 21.63 8.03 3.89
C GLY A 56 22.16 8.04 2.46
N GLU A 57 22.93 7.03 2.08
CA GLU A 57 23.40 6.87 0.70
C GLU A 57 22.26 6.41 -0.22
N PRO A 58 22.03 7.05 -1.39
CA PRO A 58 20.98 6.64 -2.32
C PRO A 58 21.37 5.37 -3.07
N GLY A 59 20.36 4.57 -3.44
CA GLY A 59 20.50 3.53 -4.45
C GLY A 59 20.63 4.12 -5.87
N PRO A 60 20.90 3.28 -6.89
CA PRO A 60 21.03 3.73 -8.28
C PRO A 60 19.72 4.36 -8.80
N GLU A 61 19.85 5.45 -9.56
CA GLU A 61 18.73 6.07 -10.27
C GLU A 61 18.58 5.47 -11.67
N PHE A 62 17.34 5.12 -12.03
CA PHE A 62 17.00 4.57 -13.34
C PHE A 62 15.50 4.74 -13.61
N GLU A 63 15.12 4.70 -14.89
CA GLU A 63 13.71 4.66 -15.29
C GLU A 63 13.12 3.27 -15.01
N ALA A 64 11.97 3.22 -14.32
CA ALA A 64 11.33 1.97 -13.94
C ALA A 64 10.97 1.15 -15.19
N ARG A 65 11.28 -0.15 -15.16
CA ARG A 65 10.98 -1.03 -16.29
C ARG A 65 9.59 -1.66 -16.14
N PRO A 66 8.85 -1.85 -17.25
CA PRO A 66 7.53 -2.48 -17.20
C PRO A 66 7.68 -3.93 -16.71
N PRO A 67 6.85 -4.35 -15.74
CA PRO A 67 6.92 -5.70 -15.20
C PRO A 67 6.60 -6.74 -16.27
N VAL A 68 7.16 -7.94 -16.13
CA VAL A 68 6.90 -9.10 -17.01
C VAL A 68 5.97 -10.08 -16.34
N GLY A 69 5.17 -10.78 -17.14
CA GLY A 69 4.29 -11.83 -16.68
C GLY A 69 2.89 -11.66 -17.24
N PRO A 70 2.14 -12.77 -17.43
CA PRO A 70 0.82 -12.73 -18.04
C PRO A 70 -0.19 -11.93 -17.22
N PHE A 71 0.02 -11.73 -15.91
CA PHE A 71 -0.90 -11.04 -15.00
C PHE A 71 -0.29 -9.78 -14.36
N ALA A 72 0.87 -9.32 -14.83
CA ALA A 72 1.55 -8.17 -14.25
C ALA A 72 0.75 -6.86 -14.36
N TYR A 73 -0.25 -6.81 -15.26
CA TYR A 73 -1.16 -5.67 -15.42
C TYR A 73 -2.13 -5.49 -14.23
N ASP A 74 -2.39 -6.56 -13.46
CA ASP A 74 -3.26 -6.52 -12.28
C ASP A 74 -2.50 -6.13 -10.99
N CYS A 75 -1.18 -5.93 -11.07
CA CYS A 75 -0.34 -5.50 -9.96
C CYS A 75 0.19 -4.07 -10.23
N PRO A 76 -0.52 -3.02 -9.77
CA PRO A 76 -0.02 -1.66 -9.88
C PRO A 76 1.30 -1.49 -9.10
N ASP A 77 2.19 -0.61 -9.60
CA ASP A 77 3.48 -0.34 -8.96
C ASP A 77 3.33 0.11 -7.50
N THR A 78 2.32 0.94 -7.24
CA THR A 78 2.04 1.49 -5.91
C THR A 78 0.54 1.44 -5.63
N GLU A 79 0.18 0.97 -4.44
CA GLU A 79 -1.17 1.07 -3.87
C GLU A 79 -1.13 1.90 -2.60
N CYS A 80 -2.14 2.73 -2.39
CA CYS A 80 -2.36 3.38 -1.10
C CYS A 80 -3.86 3.60 -0.88
N ASP A 81 -4.28 3.49 0.37
CA ASP A 81 -5.67 3.74 0.77
C ASP A 81 -5.70 4.16 2.24
N GLY A 82 -6.82 4.71 2.66
CA GLY A 82 -7.03 5.08 4.03
C GLY A 82 -8.34 5.81 4.28
N TRP A 83 -8.83 5.66 5.50
CA TRP A 83 -10.09 6.21 5.95
C TRP A 83 -10.05 6.35 7.48
N SER A 84 -11.11 6.88 8.05
CA SER A 84 -11.25 7.02 9.50
C SER A 84 -12.67 6.61 9.93
N THR A 85 -12.77 5.95 11.07
CA THR A 85 -13.99 5.83 11.87
C THR A 85 -13.93 6.85 13.01
N PRO A 86 -14.95 6.95 13.89
CA PRO A 86 -14.83 7.79 15.09
C PRO A 86 -13.71 7.36 16.04
N GLN A 87 -13.35 6.07 16.07
CA GLN A 87 -12.39 5.50 17.03
C GLN A 87 -10.99 5.28 16.44
N LEU A 88 -10.86 5.21 15.12
CA LEU A 88 -9.60 4.80 14.49
C LEU A 88 -9.37 5.53 13.16
N THR A 89 -8.11 5.83 12.86
CA THR A 89 -7.65 6.20 11.52
C THR A 89 -6.78 5.09 10.97
N VAL A 90 -7.01 4.69 9.72
CA VAL A 90 -6.21 3.70 8.98
C VAL A 90 -5.54 4.37 7.80
N ARG A 91 -4.24 4.15 7.62
CA ARG A 91 -3.53 4.46 6.38
C ARG A 91 -2.69 3.26 6.01
N PHE A 92 -2.63 2.92 4.73
CA PHE A 92 -1.61 2.01 4.25
C PHE A 92 -1.12 2.40 2.88
N ALA A 93 0.10 1.96 2.58
CA ALA A 93 0.65 1.99 1.24
C ALA A 93 1.58 0.79 1.04
N SER A 94 1.71 0.38 -0.22
CA SER A 94 2.54 -0.72 -0.68
C SER A 94 3.20 -0.28 -1.99
N VAL A 95 4.53 -0.17 -1.99
CA VAL A 95 5.33 0.44 -3.05
C VAL A 95 6.29 -0.59 -3.62
N ARG A 96 6.36 -0.71 -4.95
CA ARG A 96 7.32 -1.56 -5.63
C ARG A 96 8.75 -1.08 -5.41
N GLY A 97 9.63 -1.99 -5.01
CA GLY A 97 11.04 -1.76 -4.73
C GLY A 97 11.83 -1.39 -5.98
N ALA A 98 12.97 -0.74 -5.78
CA ALA A 98 13.89 -0.43 -6.87
C ALA A 98 14.42 -1.71 -7.54
N LYS A 99 14.71 -2.76 -6.77
CA LYS A 99 15.11 -4.07 -7.30
C LYS A 99 14.05 -4.65 -8.23
N HIS A 100 12.80 -4.70 -7.79
CA HIS A 100 11.69 -5.21 -8.60
C HIS A 100 11.42 -4.35 -9.85
N ARG A 101 11.54 -3.01 -9.74
CA ARG A 101 11.48 -2.10 -10.89
C ARG A 101 12.61 -2.35 -11.89
N TYR A 102 13.83 -2.64 -11.43
CA TYR A 102 14.99 -2.89 -12.30
C TYR A 102 14.92 -4.25 -12.99
N TYR A 103 14.54 -5.30 -12.26
CA TYR A 103 14.45 -6.68 -12.74
C TYR A 103 13.11 -7.04 -13.39
N ARG A 104 12.21 -6.05 -13.54
CA ARG A 104 10.88 -6.23 -14.18
C ARG A 104 9.97 -7.21 -13.43
N GLN A 105 10.18 -7.40 -12.13
CA GLN A 105 9.28 -8.16 -11.28
C GLN A 105 8.13 -7.26 -10.82
N PRO A 106 6.87 -7.72 -10.76
CA PRO A 106 5.79 -6.93 -10.16
C PRO A 106 6.07 -6.67 -8.67
N ARG A 107 5.25 -5.81 -8.04
CA ARG A 107 5.23 -5.74 -6.58
C ARG A 107 4.69 -7.07 -6.04
N GLN A 108 5.39 -7.69 -5.11
CA GLN A 108 5.10 -8.95 -4.45
C GLN A 108 4.44 -8.73 -3.08
N ASP A 109 4.44 -7.51 -2.57
CA ASP A 109 3.70 -7.12 -1.37
C ASP A 109 2.20 -6.84 -1.61
N ALA A 110 1.40 -7.03 -0.56
CA ALA A 110 0.00 -6.61 -0.50
C ALA A 110 -0.44 -6.16 0.90
N ALA A 111 -1.33 -5.16 0.96
CA ALA A 111 -2.02 -4.75 2.18
C ALA A 111 -3.51 -4.53 1.94
N ARG A 112 -4.37 -4.91 2.89
CA ARG A 112 -5.82 -4.73 2.83
C ARG A 112 -6.38 -4.37 4.21
N ALA A 113 -7.40 -3.52 4.23
CA ALA A 113 -8.15 -3.20 5.44
C ALA A 113 -9.65 -3.00 5.13
N ALA A 114 -10.51 -3.29 6.10
CA ALA A 114 -11.95 -3.07 5.98
C ALA A 114 -12.60 -2.80 7.34
N VAL A 115 -13.72 -2.09 7.34
CA VAL A 115 -14.60 -1.95 8.51
C VAL A 115 -15.69 -3.01 8.45
N HIS A 116 -15.91 -3.71 9.55
CA HIS A 116 -17.13 -4.47 9.79
C HIS A 116 -18.16 -3.53 10.43
N GLU A 117 -19.01 -2.92 9.60
CA GLU A 117 -19.98 -1.89 10.04
C GLU A 117 -20.84 -2.31 11.25
N PRO A 118 -21.36 -3.55 11.35
CA PRO A 118 -22.23 -3.93 12.47
C PRO A 118 -21.54 -3.87 13.85
N THR A 119 -20.22 -4.08 13.91
CA THR A 119 -19.46 -4.04 15.18
C THR A 119 -18.55 -2.82 15.28
N GLY A 120 -18.36 -2.06 14.20
CA GLY A 120 -17.35 -1.01 14.09
C GLY A 120 -15.91 -1.52 14.09
N SER A 121 -15.69 -2.84 14.07
CA SER A 121 -14.35 -3.44 14.08
C SER A 121 -13.63 -3.17 12.77
N THR A 122 -12.33 -2.90 12.85
CA THR A 122 -11.46 -2.77 11.68
C THR A 122 -10.64 -4.04 11.53
N VAL A 123 -10.68 -4.69 10.38
CA VAL A 123 -9.83 -5.86 10.08
C VAL A 123 -8.75 -5.47 9.07
N PHE A 124 -7.58 -6.09 9.16
CA PHE A 124 -6.46 -5.79 8.27
C PHE A 124 -5.58 -7.01 8.00
N ALA A 125 -4.84 -6.95 6.90
CA ALA A 125 -3.81 -7.92 6.54
C ALA A 125 -2.70 -7.23 5.73
N VAL A 126 -1.46 -7.65 5.96
CA VAL A 126 -0.25 -7.27 5.22
C VAL A 126 0.52 -8.55 4.93
N ALA A 127 1.00 -8.71 3.71
CA ALA A 127 1.70 -9.89 3.24
C ALA A 127 2.84 -9.48 2.30
N ASP A 128 3.94 -10.21 2.38
CA ASP A 128 5.09 -10.14 1.49
C ASP A 128 5.23 -11.48 0.77
N GLY A 129 5.26 -11.45 -0.56
CA GLY A 129 5.42 -12.61 -1.40
C GLY A 129 6.87 -13.09 -1.42
N VAL A 130 7.11 -14.35 -1.05
CA VAL A 130 8.46 -14.91 -1.03
C VAL A 130 9.07 -14.89 -2.44
N SER A 131 10.24 -14.28 -2.60
CA SER A 131 10.84 -14.05 -3.92
C SER A 131 11.12 -15.31 -4.74
N SER A 132 11.24 -16.48 -4.11
CA SER A 132 11.42 -17.77 -4.80
C SER A 132 10.12 -18.33 -5.39
N ALA A 133 8.96 -17.81 -4.99
CA ALA A 133 7.67 -18.24 -5.49
C ALA A 133 7.37 -17.62 -6.86
N SER A 134 6.87 -18.43 -7.81
CA SER A 134 6.70 -17.99 -9.21
C SER A 134 5.60 -16.94 -9.42
N HIS A 135 4.65 -16.83 -8.47
CA HIS A 135 3.50 -15.94 -8.47
C HIS A 135 3.31 -15.32 -7.08
N ALA A 136 4.40 -14.88 -6.46
CA ALA A 136 4.42 -14.35 -5.10
C ALA A 136 3.43 -13.17 -4.92
N GLU A 137 3.28 -12.32 -5.95
CA GLU A 137 2.33 -11.21 -5.99
C GLU A 137 0.87 -11.67 -5.88
N LEU A 138 0.53 -12.81 -6.50
CA LEU A 138 -0.80 -13.39 -6.41
C LEU A 138 -1.01 -14.06 -5.06
N GLY A 139 0.05 -14.68 -4.51
CA GLY A 139 0.05 -15.27 -3.18
C GLY A 139 -0.26 -14.26 -2.08
N ALA A 140 0.52 -13.17 -2.02
CA ALA A 140 0.32 -12.10 -1.04
C ALA A 140 -1.07 -11.45 -1.17
N ALA A 141 -1.50 -11.16 -2.41
CA ALA A 141 -2.82 -10.58 -2.65
C ALA A 141 -3.96 -11.51 -2.21
N GLU A 142 -3.88 -12.82 -2.53
CA GLU A 142 -4.89 -13.79 -2.13
C GLU A 142 -4.90 -14.03 -0.62
N ALA A 143 -3.73 -14.10 0.03
CA ALA A 143 -3.63 -14.28 1.48
C ALA A 143 -4.28 -13.11 2.23
N CYS A 144 -3.94 -11.86 1.86
CA CYS A 144 -4.56 -10.66 2.43
C CYS A 144 -6.08 -10.64 2.20
N ARG A 145 -6.53 -10.93 0.98
CA ARG A 145 -7.95 -10.96 0.63
C ARG A 145 -8.70 -12.04 1.42
N ALA A 146 -8.13 -13.23 1.53
CA ALA A 146 -8.71 -14.36 2.24
C ALA A 146 -8.85 -14.07 3.74
N ALA A 147 -7.79 -13.54 4.36
CA ALA A 147 -7.77 -13.21 5.77
C ALA A 147 -8.84 -12.14 6.12
N VAL A 148 -8.86 -11.02 5.39
CA VAL A 148 -9.86 -9.95 5.59
C VAL A 148 -11.28 -10.49 5.42
N ARG A 149 -11.56 -11.22 4.34
CA ARG A 149 -12.89 -11.81 4.10
C ARG A 149 -13.30 -12.78 5.20
N ARG A 150 -12.36 -13.59 5.71
CA ARG A 150 -12.66 -14.54 6.78
C ARG A 150 -12.97 -13.83 8.08
N MET A 151 -12.18 -12.84 8.48
CA MET A 151 -12.43 -12.06 9.69
C MET A 151 -13.78 -11.35 9.64
N LEU A 152 -14.14 -10.71 8.51
CA LEU A 152 -15.47 -10.12 8.32
C LEU A 152 -16.58 -11.17 8.47
N SER A 153 -16.42 -12.34 7.84
CA SER A 153 -17.40 -13.42 7.94
C SER A 153 -17.55 -13.97 9.36
N LEU A 154 -16.47 -14.03 10.15
CA LEU A 154 -16.51 -14.51 11.52
C LEU A 154 -17.20 -13.49 12.43
N LEU A 155 -16.87 -12.20 12.29
CA LEU A 155 -17.52 -11.11 13.02
C LEU A 155 -19.04 -11.04 12.75
N SER A 156 -19.48 -11.34 11.52
CA SER A 156 -20.90 -11.40 11.18
C SER A 156 -21.64 -12.61 11.78
N ARG A 157 -20.93 -13.71 12.08
CA ARG A 157 -21.54 -14.92 12.67
C ARG A 157 -21.66 -14.82 14.18
N GLN A 158 -20.61 -14.32 14.83
CA GLN A 158 -20.55 -14.18 16.27
C GLN A 158 -19.69 -12.96 16.64
N PRO A 159 -20.28 -11.93 17.26
CA PRO A 159 -19.50 -10.86 17.85
C PRO A 159 -18.59 -11.39 18.96
N GLY A 160 -17.29 -11.10 18.90
CA GLY A 160 -16.33 -11.51 19.92
C GLY A 160 -14.89 -11.61 19.39
N PRO A 161 -13.94 -12.04 20.26
CA PRO A 161 -12.58 -12.36 19.87
C PRO A 161 -12.56 -13.39 18.73
N LEU A 162 -11.74 -13.14 17.72
CA LEU A 162 -11.58 -14.02 16.57
C LEU A 162 -10.54 -15.09 16.87
N ASP A 163 -10.78 -16.31 16.38
CA ASP A 163 -9.73 -17.32 16.27
C ASP A 163 -8.83 -16.97 15.07
N LEU A 164 -7.71 -16.30 15.35
CA LEU A 164 -6.77 -15.90 14.31
C LEU A 164 -6.07 -17.09 13.64
N ARG A 165 -5.94 -18.24 14.32
CA ARG A 165 -5.38 -19.44 13.70
C ARG A 165 -6.33 -20.00 12.65
N GLU A 166 -7.63 -19.98 12.91
CA GLU A 166 -8.66 -20.35 11.95
C GLU A 166 -8.62 -19.45 10.70
N VAL A 167 -8.37 -18.15 10.88
CA VAL A 167 -8.19 -17.19 9.77
C VAL A 167 -6.94 -17.52 8.95
N ALA A 168 -5.81 -17.82 9.60
CA ALA A 168 -4.59 -18.24 8.94
C ALA A 168 -4.76 -19.55 8.14
N GLN A 169 -5.43 -20.55 8.74
CA GLN A 169 -5.76 -21.80 8.06
C GLN A 169 -6.66 -21.58 6.85
N HIS A 170 -7.60 -20.63 6.94
CA HIS A 170 -8.41 -20.25 5.79
C HIS A 170 -7.57 -19.63 4.68
N ALA A 171 -6.65 -18.72 4.99
CA ALA A 171 -5.73 -18.13 4.01
C ALA A 171 -4.86 -19.20 3.32
N ALA A 172 -4.27 -20.12 4.09
CA ALA A 172 -3.51 -21.25 3.55
C ALA A 172 -4.36 -22.11 2.59
N ALA A 173 -5.59 -22.46 3.00
CA ALA A 173 -6.51 -23.24 2.16
C ALA A 173 -6.85 -22.51 0.84
N ARG A 174 -6.97 -21.18 0.86
CA ARG A 174 -7.20 -20.38 -0.35
C ARG A 174 -6.03 -20.44 -1.33
N LEU A 175 -4.79 -20.45 -0.85
CA LEU A 175 -3.60 -20.64 -1.69
C LEU A 175 -3.57 -22.05 -2.29
N CYS A 176 -3.91 -23.08 -1.51
CA CYS A 176 -4.06 -24.44 -2.02
C CYS A 176 -5.13 -24.52 -3.13
N GLU A 177 -6.27 -23.87 -2.94
CA GLU A 177 -7.31 -23.80 -3.97
C GLU A 177 -6.87 -23.06 -5.24
N LEU A 178 -6.08 -21.99 -5.10
CA LEU A 178 -5.50 -21.27 -6.24
C LEU A 178 -4.56 -22.19 -7.02
N ALA A 179 -3.65 -22.87 -6.33
CA ALA A 179 -2.75 -23.85 -6.93
C ALA A 179 -3.49 -25.01 -7.61
N ARG A 180 -4.57 -25.54 -6.99
CA ARG A 180 -5.43 -26.56 -7.61
C ARG A 180 -6.02 -26.10 -8.94
N ARG A 181 -6.42 -24.83 -9.06
CA ARG A 181 -6.99 -24.30 -10.31
C ARG A 181 -5.94 -24.24 -11.40
N ASP A 182 -4.74 -23.80 -11.05
CA ASP A 182 -3.63 -23.64 -11.99
C ASP A 182 -3.04 -24.98 -12.46
N THR A 183 -3.23 -26.05 -11.68
CA THR A 183 -2.85 -27.43 -12.05
C THR A 183 -3.99 -28.21 -12.73
N GLY A 184 -5.06 -27.53 -13.16
CA GLY A 184 -6.18 -28.17 -13.87
C GLY A 184 -7.05 -29.08 -12.98
N GLY A 185 -7.14 -28.76 -11.68
CA GLY A 185 -7.95 -29.48 -10.69
C GLY A 185 -7.19 -30.56 -9.93
N ARG A 186 -5.90 -30.77 -10.20
CA ARG A 186 -5.07 -31.72 -9.45
C ARG A 186 -4.75 -31.17 -8.06
N GLU A 187 -4.87 -32.02 -7.05
CA GLU A 187 -4.43 -31.72 -5.69
C GLU A 187 -2.91 -31.41 -5.66
N PRO A 188 -2.49 -30.17 -5.32
CA PRO A 188 -1.09 -29.81 -5.23
C PRO A 188 -0.51 -30.24 -3.88
N GLY A 189 0.75 -30.66 -3.88
CA GLY A 189 1.48 -30.86 -2.62
C GLY A 189 1.81 -29.51 -1.95
N PRO A 190 2.04 -29.46 -0.63
CA PRO A 190 2.41 -28.21 0.07
C PRO A 190 3.60 -27.48 -0.54
N GLY A 191 4.63 -28.22 -0.99
CA GLY A 191 5.77 -27.65 -1.70
C GLY A 191 5.41 -27.01 -3.04
N GLU A 192 4.49 -27.61 -3.81
CA GLU A 192 4.03 -27.03 -5.08
C GLU A 192 3.22 -25.74 -4.88
N VAL A 193 2.49 -25.65 -3.77
CA VAL A 193 1.78 -24.41 -3.39
C VAL A 193 2.80 -23.35 -2.98
N ALA A 194 3.80 -23.71 -2.17
CA ALA A 194 4.86 -22.80 -1.73
C ALA A 194 5.70 -22.27 -2.91
N ASP A 195 6.11 -23.15 -3.82
CA ASP A 195 6.88 -22.81 -5.03
C ASP A 195 6.15 -21.79 -5.93
N ARG A 196 4.83 -21.66 -5.78
CA ARG A 196 4.01 -20.75 -6.60
C ARG A 196 3.55 -19.52 -5.86
N TYR A 197 3.09 -19.65 -4.61
CA TYR A 197 2.35 -18.59 -3.92
C TYR A 197 2.82 -18.37 -2.47
N ALA A 198 4.00 -18.84 -2.09
CA ALA A 198 4.50 -18.63 -0.74
C ALA A 198 4.52 -17.14 -0.38
N THR A 199 4.05 -16.82 0.83
CA THR A 199 3.94 -15.44 1.31
C THR A 199 3.90 -15.38 2.84
N THR A 200 4.40 -14.31 3.43
CA THR A 200 4.17 -13.98 4.84
C THR A 200 2.72 -13.53 5.06
N LEU A 201 2.32 -13.39 6.33
CA LEU A 201 1.03 -12.76 6.65
C LEU A 201 1.06 -12.18 8.07
N VAL A 202 0.89 -10.86 8.19
CA VAL A 202 0.54 -10.20 9.45
C VAL A 202 -0.87 -9.66 9.32
N PHE A 203 -1.77 -10.10 10.19
CA PHE A 203 -3.21 -9.83 10.06
C PHE A 203 -3.84 -9.69 11.43
N GLY A 204 -4.99 -9.05 11.47
CA GLY A 204 -5.62 -8.79 12.76
C GLY A 204 -6.88 -7.97 12.69
N VAL A 205 -7.36 -7.65 13.89
CA VAL A 205 -8.60 -6.94 14.10
C VAL A 205 -8.43 -5.93 15.23
N ALA A 206 -8.85 -4.69 14.98
CA ALA A 206 -9.02 -3.65 15.97
C ALA A 206 -10.50 -3.60 16.39
N TYR A 207 -10.77 -4.00 17.62
CA TYR A 207 -12.07 -3.93 18.26
C TYR A 207 -12.26 -2.54 18.88
N PRO A 208 -13.28 -1.76 18.47
CA PRO A 208 -13.62 -0.55 19.19
C PRO A 208 -14.15 -0.90 20.58
N ASP A 209 -13.83 -0.08 21.57
CA ASP A 209 -14.43 -0.11 22.90
C ASP A 209 -14.59 1.30 23.48
N SER A 210 -15.11 1.40 24.70
CA SER A 210 -15.40 2.67 25.37
C SER A 210 -14.15 3.52 25.65
N THR A 211 -12.96 2.95 25.56
CA THR A 211 -11.69 3.60 25.86
C THR A 211 -10.80 3.82 24.63
N GLY A 212 -11.22 3.34 23.46
CA GLY A 212 -10.46 3.42 22.21
C GLY A 212 -10.62 2.14 21.40
N CYS A 213 -9.53 1.40 21.23
CA CYS A 213 -9.57 0.09 20.59
C CYS A 213 -8.57 -0.90 21.20
N ALA A 214 -8.92 -2.18 21.16
CA ALA A 214 -8.01 -3.29 21.38
C ALA A 214 -7.64 -3.91 20.04
N VAL A 215 -6.36 -4.19 19.79
CA VAL A 215 -5.86 -4.73 18.53
C VAL A 215 -5.23 -6.09 18.78
N ASP A 216 -5.79 -7.10 18.13
CA ASP A 216 -5.28 -8.47 18.12
C ASP A 216 -4.58 -8.73 16.78
N ILE A 217 -3.36 -9.30 16.83
CA ILE A 217 -2.48 -9.47 15.67
C ILE A 217 -1.93 -10.91 15.66
N GLY A 218 -2.05 -11.58 14.51
CA GLY A 218 -1.39 -12.85 14.20
C GLY A 218 -0.28 -12.64 13.18
N ARG A 219 0.78 -13.46 13.24
CA ARG A 219 1.92 -13.41 12.30
C ARG A 219 2.30 -14.78 11.76
N ILE A 220 2.59 -14.84 10.47
CA ILE A 220 3.27 -15.93 9.75
C ILE A 220 4.40 -15.31 8.93
N GLY A 221 5.57 -15.94 8.95
CA GLY A 221 6.78 -15.38 8.35
C GLY A 221 7.43 -14.29 9.20
N ASP A 222 8.18 -13.41 8.56
CA ASP A 222 9.08 -12.43 9.21
C ASP A 222 8.69 -10.96 9.02
N SER A 223 7.60 -10.67 8.31
CA SER A 223 6.95 -9.36 8.38
C SER A 223 6.58 -8.99 9.83
N GLY A 224 6.60 -7.69 10.15
CA GLY A 224 6.62 -7.19 11.51
C GLY A 224 5.39 -6.38 11.92
N ALA A 225 5.29 -6.14 13.24
CA ALA A 225 4.39 -5.15 13.81
C ALA A 225 5.08 -4.39 14.96
N TRP A 226 4.78 -3.10 15.08
CA TRP A 226 5.38 -2.20 16.06
C TRP A 226 4.33 -1.32 16.70
N LEU A 227 4.54 -0.97 17.96
CA LEU A 227 3.89 0.17 18.61
C LEU A 227 4.85 1.36 18.55
N LEU A 228 4.44 2.43 17.88
CA LEU A 228 5.17 3.68 17.79
C LEU A 228 4.63 4.67 18.82
N ASP A 229 5.50 5.16 19.70
CA ASP A 229 5.23 6.36 20.51
C ASP A 229 5.49 7.60 19.65
N LEU A 230 4.45 8.38 19.36
CA LEU A 230 4.52 9.51 18.44
C LEU A 230 5.26 10.72 19.02
N ALA A 231 5.33 10.84 20.35
CA ALA A 231 6.00 11.96 21.01
C ALA A 231 7.51 11.72 21.12
N GLY A 232 7.91 10.52 21.53
CA GLY A 232 9.31 10.11 21.67
C GLY A 232 9.93 9.56 20.38
N GLY A 233 9.11 9.21 19.39
CA GLY A 233 9.58 8.56 18.15
C GLY A 233 10.21 7.19 18.40
N THR A 234 9.76 6.49 19.46
CA THR A 234 10.31 5.19 19.86
C THR A 234 9.45 4.05 19.36
N TYR A 235 10.10 3.00 18.87
CA TYR A 235 9.45 1.83 18.30
C TYR A 235 9.59 0.66 19.26
N ARG A 236 8.48 -0.02 19.54
CA ARG A 236 8.47 -1.28 20.28
C ARG A 236 7.93 -2.38 19.39
N ALA A 237 8.80 -3.32 19.02
CA ALA A 237 8.37 -4.51 18.29
C ALA A 237 7.33 -5.30 19.10
N LEU A 238 6.29 -5.78 18.42
CA LEU A 238 5.21 -6.57 19.03
C LEU A 238 5.44 -8.08 18.93
N PHE A 239 6.37 -8.48 18.07
CA PHE A 239 6.88 -9.84 17.97
C PHE A 239 8.39 -9.82 18.20
N GLU A 240 8.93 -10.94 18.67
CA GLU A 240 10.38 -11.10 18.82
C GLU A 240 11.08 -10.91 17.45
N THR A 241 12.13 -10.09 17.45
CA THR A 241 12.98 -9.81 16.29
C THR A 241 14.10 -10.85 16.19
N LYS A 242 14.61 -11.07 14.97
CA LYS A 242 15.77 -11.95 14.69
C LYS A 242 17.07 -11.50 15.41
N THR A 243 17.06 -10.36 16.12
CA THR A 243 18.22 -9.69 16.74
C THR A 243 18.17 -9.63 18.27
N GLY A 244 17.24 -10.33 18.93
CA GLY A 244 17.20 -10.41 20.40
C GLY A 244 18.50 -11.00 20.98
N SER A 245 19.22 -10.18 21.76
CA SER A 245 20.48 -10.51 22.41
C SER A 245 20.33 -11.64 23.44
N ASP A 246 20.49 -12.91 23.01
CA ASP A 246 21.09 -14.03 23.76
C ASP A 246 21.01 -15.41 23.06
N SER A 247 20.63 -15.47 21.77
CA SER A 247 20.69 -16.74 21.01
C SER A 247 21.83 -16.75 19.99
N THR A 248 22.87 -17.55 20.28
CA THR A 248 24.02 -17.84 19.39
C THR A 248 23.67 -18.61 18.11
N VAL A 249 22.39 -18.73 17.76
CA VAL A 249 21.92 -19.35 16.51
C VAL A 249 20.70 -18.58 16.03
N VAL A 250 20.91 -17.71 15.04
CA VAL A 250 19.81 -17.14 14.24
C VAL A 250 19.33 -18.25 13.33
N SER A 251 18.19 -18.87 13.65
CA SER A 251 17.50 -19.72 12.67
C SER A 251 16.94 -18.80 11.59
N ASN A 252 17.51 -18.87 10.38
CA ASN A 252 17.03 -18.15 9.20
C ASN A 252 15.80 -18.84 8.57
N GLU A 253 15.26 -19.88 9.19
CA GLU A 253 14.13 -20.62 8.65
C GLU A 253 12.83 -19.85 8.91
N VAL A 254 12.38 -19.14 7.88
CA VAL A 254 11.09 -18.48 7.83
C VAL A 254 10.10 -19.49 7.25
N HIS A 255 9.02 -19.78 7.98
CA HIS A 255 7.93 -20.65 7.50
C HIS A 255 6.78 -19.77 6.99
N PRO A 256 6.74 -19.44 5.68
CA PRO A 256 5.65 -18.70 5.08
C PRO A 256 4.41 -19.58 4.89
N LEU A 257 3.29 -18.96 4.54
CA LEU A 257 2.16 -19.68 3.99
C LEU A 257 2.61 -20.52 2.76
N PRO A 258 2.04 -21.72 2.54
CA PRO A 258 0.84 -22.28 3.17
C PRO A 258 1.07 -22.96 4.53
N GLU A 259 2.30 -22.97 5.07
CA GLU A 259 2.55 -23.52 6.40
C GLU A 259 2.00 -22.59 7.48
N VAL A 260 1.16 -23.12 8.37
CA VAL A 260 0.56 -22.36 9.49
C VAL A 260 1.15 -22.88 10.80
N PRO A 261 1.88 -22.05 11.56
CA PRO A 261 2.50 -22.48 12.81
C PRO A 261 1.47 -22.85 13.89
N ASP A 262 1.88 -23.73 14.80
CA ASP A 262 1.13 -24.13 15.99
C ASP A 262 2.07 -24.15 17.22
N PRO A 263 1.94 -23.20 18.16
CA PRO A 263 0.95 -22.12 18.19
C PRO A 263 1.23 -21.02 17.15
N LEU A 264 0.17 -20.31 16.74
CA LEU A 264 0.30 -19.10 15.92
C LEU A 264 0.92 -17.97 16.76
N PRO A 265 2.02 -17.32 16.33
CA PRO A 265 2.52 -16.11 16.97
C PRO A 265 1.44 -15.04 17.06
N TYR A 266 1.22 -14.53 18.28
CA TYR A 266 0.13 -13.63 18.61
C TYR A 266 0.63 -12.43 19.44
N ALA A 267 0.08 -11.25 19.16
CA ALA A 267 0.26 -10.06 19.98
C ALA A 267 -1.07 -9.32 20.16
N GLY A 268 -1.36 -8.94 21.41
CA GLY A 268 -2.50 -8.08 21.75
C GLY A 268 -2.00 -6.73 22.28
N VAL A 269 -2.51 -5.62 21.73
CA VAL A 269 -2.13 -4.26 22.15
C VAL A 269 -3.34 -3.34 22.27
N ARG A 270 -3.21 -2.31 23.10
CA ARG A 270 -4.22 -1.26 23.29
C ARG A 270 -3.56 0.10 23.07
N PRO A 271 -3.49 0.61 21.83
CA PRO A 271 -2.85 1.88 21.57
C PRO A 271 -3.64 3.01 22.25
N VAL A 272 -2.93 3.87 22.98
CA VAL A 272 -3.51 5.09 23.57
C VAL A 272 -3.32 6.29 22.64
N PRO A 273 -4.06 7.40 22.82
CA PRO A 273 -3.78 8.63 22.09
C PRO A 273 -2.29 9.03 22.21
N GLY A 274 -1.67 9.37 21.08
CA GLY A 274 -0.22 9.58 21.00
C GLY A 274 0.59 8.34 20.63
N GLN A 275 -0.06 7.20 20.36
CA GLN A 275 0.58 6.01 19.81
C GLN A 275 -0.02 5.61 18.47
N ALA A 276 0.74 4.86 17.67
CA ALA A 276 0.25 4.20 16.46
C ALA A 276 0.68 2.74 16.44
N VAL A 277 -0.20 1.86 15.96
CA VAL A 277 0.17 0.46 15.65
C VAL A 277 0.56 0.40 14.18
N LEU A 278 1.75 -0.14 13.92
CA LEU A 278 2.33 -0.27 12.59
C LEU A 278 2.43 -1.75 12.24
N ILE A 279 2.07 -2.10 11.02
CA ILE A 279 2.20 -3.45 10.45
C ILE A 279 2.92 -3.29 9.11
N GLY A 280 4.03 -3.97 8.92
CA GLY A 280 4.85 -3.78 7.71
C GLY A 280 5.61 -5.01 7.29
N THR A 281 6.02 -5.04 6.03
CA THR A 281 6.86 -6.08 5.46
C THR A 281 8.32 -5.88 5.88
N ASP A 282 9.18 -6.86 5.59
CA ASP A 282 10.61 -6.76 5.89
C ASP A 282 11.28 -5.60 5.13
N GLY A 283 10.82 -5.26 3.92
CA GLY A 283 11.27 -4.08 3.20
C GLY A 283 11.01 -2.75 3.92
N PHE A 284 10.09 -2.71 4.90
CA PHE A 284 9.99 -1.62 5.88
C PHE A 284 10.75 -1.92 7.19
N GLY A 285 10.60 -3.15 7.73
CA GLY A 285 11.15 -3.55 9.03
C GLY A 285 12.68 -3.57 9.09
N ASP A 286 13.33 -4.07 8.05
CA ASP A 286 14.78 -4.17 7.95
C ASP A 286 15.47 -2.79 7.93
N PRO A 287 15.06 -1.82 7.09
CA PRO A 287 15.63 -0.47 7.15
C PRO A 287 15.23 0.30 8.40
N LEU A 288 14.13 -0.06 9.07
CA LEU A 288 13.74 0.50 10.37
C LEU A 288 14.72 0.06 11.47
N GLY A 289 15.10 -1.22 11.51
CA GLY A 289 15.93 -1.79 12.56
C GLY A 289 15.28 -1.62 13.95
N ASP A 290 16.05 -1.11 14.91
CA ASP A 290 15.55 -0.77 16.25
C ASP A 290 14.73 0.55 16.27
N GLY A 291 14.67 1.26 15.14
CA GLY A 291 13.90 2.50 14.99
C GLY A 291 14.60 3.78 15.43
N ASP A 292 15.84 3.70 15.92
CA ASP A 292 16.67 4.84 16.32
C ASP A 292 17.44 5.50 15.17
N GLY A 293 17.48 4.83 14.01
CA GLY A 293 18.15 5.29 12.80
C GLY A 293 17.39 6.34 11.98
N PRO A 294 17.97 6.81 10.86
CA PRO A 294 17.38 7.84 10.00
C PRO A 294 16.01 7.50 9.41
N VAL A 295 15.75 6.21 9.14
CA VAL A 295 14.46 5.71 8.64
C VAL A 295 13.40 5.81 9.74
N GLY A 296 13.69 5.29 10.94
CA GLY A 296 12.81 5.45 12.11
C GLY A 296 12.51 6.92 12.38
N ALA A 297 13.52 7.79 12.36
CA ALA A 297 13.31 9.23 12.54
C ALA A 297 12.44 9.86 11.42
N LEU A 298 12.56 9.42 10.16
CA LEU A 298 11.71 9.88 9.06
C LEU A 298 10.24 9.51 9.31
N PHE A 299 9.96 8.25 9.63
CA PHE A 299 8.60 7.79 9.84
C PHE A 299 8.02 8.35 11.13
N ALA A 300 8.75 8.38 12.24
CA ALA A 300 8.29 8.97 13.50
C ALA A 300 7.86 10.44 13.32
N ARG A 301 8.67 11.25 12.61
CA ARG A 301 8.32 12.65 12.32
C ARG A 301 7.04 12.81 11.51
N ASN A 302 6.84 11.96 10.49
CA ASN A 302 5.69 12.10 9.58
C ASN A 302 4.42 11.46 10.14
N LEU A 303 4.54 10.33 10.84
CA LEU A 303 3.41 9.64 11.47
C LEU A 303 2.98 10.31 12.77
N GLY A 304 3.89 11.04 13.44
CA GLY A 304 3.64 11.85 14.64
C GLY A 304 3.29 13.32 14.37
N ALA A 305 3.03 13.69 13.12
CA ALA A 305 2.48 14.99 12.79
C ALA A 305 1.10 15.20 13.43
N ALA A 306 0.61 16.45 13.45
CA ALA A 306 -0.67 16.79 14.06
C ALA A 306 -1.86 16.00 13.47
N GLU A 307 -1.77 15.63 12.19
CA GLU A 307 -2.72 14.74 11.52
C GLU A 307 -1.98 13.56 10.88
N PRO A 308 -2.56 12.34 10.87
CA PRO A 308 -2.00 11.22 10.12
C PRO A 308 -1.81 11.58 8.64
N PRO A 309 -0.71 11.14 8.01
CA PRO A 309 -0.42 11.51 6.63
C PRO A 309 -1.52 11.02 5.67
N SER A 310 -1.67 11.71 4.54
CA SER A 310 -2.53 11.21 3.46
C SER A 310 -1.96 9.90 2.89
N PRO A 311 -2.79 8.99 2.37
CA PRO A 311 -2.29 7.75 1.76
C PRO A 311 -1.23 7.97 0.67
N PRO A 312 -1.37 8.95 -0.26
CA PRO A 312 -0.32 9.24 -1.24
C PRO A 312 0.98 9.75 -0.63
N TRP A 313 0.92 10.52 0.47
CA TRP A 313 2.13 10.94 1.18
C TRP A 313 2.81 9.77 1.89
N LEU A 314 2.04 8.86 2.49
CA LEU A 314 2.60 7.63 3.06
C LEU A 314 3.29 6.76 2.00
N ALA A 315 2.70 6.64 0.81
CA ALA A 315 3.34 5.97 -0.31
C ALA A 315 4.64 6.66 -0.73
N HIS A 316 4.66 8.00 -0.78
CA HIS A 316 5.87 8.76 -1.07
C HIS A 316 6.97 8.56 -0.01
N LEU A 317 6.60 8.47 1.27
CA LEU A 317 7.53 8.16 2.35
C LEU A 317 8.13 6.76 2.18
N LEU A 318 7.31 5.75 1.87
CA LEU A 318 7.76 4.38 1.62
C LEU A 318 8.63 4.24 0.38
N ASP A 319 8.45 5.11 -0.62
CA ASP A 319 9.29 5.12 -1.81
C ASP A 319 10.67 5.75 -1.57
N PHE A 320 11.19 5.85 -0.35
CA PHE A 320 12.54 6.39 -0.14
C PHE A 320 13.63 5.57 -0.86
N SER A 321 14.74 6.23 -1.22
CA SER A 321 15.98 5.64 -1.72
C SER A 321 16.96 5.47 -0.57
N LYS A 322 17.52 4.27 -0.44
CA LYS A 322 18.55 3.93 0.53
C LYS A 322 19.35 2.75 -0.03
N GLU A 323 20.66 2.83 0.07
CA GLU A 323 21.57 1.74 -0.33
C GLU A 323 21.17 0.43 0.35
N THR A 324 21.28 -0.69 -0.38
CA THR A 324 20.96 -2.07 0.03
C THR A 324 19.51 -2.40 0.38
N PHE A 325 18.67 -1.43 0.69
CA PHE A 325 17.25 -1.65 0.97
C PHE A 325 16.44 -1.28 -0.26
N ASP A 326 16.34 -2.19 -1.22
CA ASP A 326 15.72 -1.94 -2.53
C ASP A 326 14.50 -2.82 -2.84
N ASP A 327 14.02 -3.55 -1.82
CA ASP A 327 12.82 -4.38 -1.88
C ASP A 327 11.51 -3.59 -1.90
N ASP A 328 10.40 -4.28 -2.17
CA ASP A 328 9.06 -3.75 -1.97
C ASP A 328 8.86 -3.30 -0.52
N ARG A 329 8.08 -2.24 -0.32
CA ARG A 329 7.85 -1.70 1.01
C ARG A 329 6.39 -1.48 1.25
N THR A 330 5.90 -2.09 2.33
CA THR A 330 4.51 -1.98 2.73
C THR A 330 4.39 -1.63 4.19
N LEU A 331 3.52 -0.65 4.47
CA LEU A 331 3.20 -0.23 5.82
C LEU A 331 1.71 0.07 5.92
N LEU A 332 1.06 -0.54 6.91
CA LEU A 332 -0.27 -0.22 7.39
C LEU A 332 -0.15 0.34 8.80
N ALA A 333 -0.81 1.48 9.04
CA ALA A 333 -0.75 2.20 10.29
C ALA A 333 -2.16 2.48 10.83
N LEU A 334 -2.32 2.27 12.13
CA LEU A 334 -3.56 2.45 12.89
C LEU A 334 -3.32 3.50 13.98
N TRP A 335 -4.11 4.58 13.98
CA TRP A 335 -4.09 5.60 15.04
C TRP A 335 -5.41 5.58 15.80
N PRO A 336 -5.39 5.43 17.14
CA PRO A 336 -6.58 5.66 17.95
C PRO A 336 -6.98 7.12 17.83
N ARG A 337 -8.27 7.37 17.65
CA ARG A 337 -8.85 8.70 17.66
C ARG A 337 -9.48 8.95 19.02
N SER A 338 -9.13 10.07 19.63
CA SER A 338 -9.93 10.63 20.71
C SER A 338 -11.31 10.94 20.12
N GLY A 339 -12.36 10.28 20.59
CA GLY A 339 -13.70 10.44 20.06
C GLY A 339 -14.14 11.91 20.09
N ALA A 340 -14.00 12.62 18.99
CA ALA A 340 -14.78 13.81 18.73
C ALA A 340 -16.15 13.31 18.28
N ALA A 341 -17.20 13.75 18.97
CA ALA A 341 -18.58 13.51 18.54
C ALA A 341 -18.70 13.88 17.05
N ALA A 342 -19.31 12.99 16.27
CA ALA A 342 -19.57 13.23 14.86
C ALA A 342 -20.36 14.56 14.69
N PRO A 343 -20.11 15.33 13.61
CA PRO A 343 -20.85 16.56 13.34
C PRO A 343 -22.36 16.32 13.17
#